data_AF-A0AAV7ABC1-F1
#
_entry.id   AF-A0AAV7ABC1-F1
#
_cell.length_a   1.000
_cell.length_b   1.000
_cell.length_c   1.000
_cell.angle_alpha   90.00
_cell.angle_beta   90.00
_cell.angle_gamma   90.00
#
_symmetry.space_group_name_H-M   'P 1'
#
loop_
_entity.id
_entity.type
_entity.pdbx_description
1 polymer ?
#
loop_
_entity_poly.entity_id
_entity_poly.type
_entity_poly.pdbx_seq_one_letter_code
_entity_poly.pdbx_strand_id
1 'polypeptide(L)'
;MNAAEQEASDVTQEAPEVNPQYLQQLKDLDIPEEEAKKALILTGNVSAEEAAIFYFDSLENQNPIAAQVGHGAVGLYQLMLRNSKTKEVADKWEEYGAKKIVLQGSSTSHLLELQALAISLDLPTYLVQDAGRTQIAAGSRTVLAIMGEEEMVNKVTGKLKLLN
;
A
#
# COMPACT_ATOMS: atom_id res chain seq x y z
N MET A 1 -51.92 -31.18 -15.22
CA MET A 1 -51.18 -31.69 -16.39
C MET A 1 -50.64 -30.47 -17.13
N ASN A 2 -49.37 -30.08 -17.18
CA ASN A 2 -48.04 -30.54 -16.70
C ASN A 2 -47.28 -29.24 -16.38
N ALA A 3 -46.58 -29.08 -15.24
CA ALA A 3 -45.27 -29.66 -14.91
C ALA A 3 -44.19 -29.33 -15.95
N ALA A 4 -43.42 -28.27 -15.67
CA ALA A 4 -42.02 -28.09 -16.07
C ALA A 4 -41.46 -26.84 -15.36
N GLU A 5 -41.16 -26.97 -14.08
CA GLU A 5 -40.15 -26.14 -13.42
C GLU A 5 -38.80 -26.48 -14.07
N GLN A 6 -38.21 -25.52 -14.77
CA GLN A 6 -36.80 -25.59 -15.14
C GLN A 6 -35.99 -25.11 -13.96
N GLU A 7 -35.39 -26.07 -13.24
CA GLU A 7 -34.31 -25.82 -12.29
C GLU A 7 -33.14 -25.16 -13.03
N ALA A 8 -32.96 -23.86 -12.81
CA ALA A 8 -31.71 -23.19 -13.09
C ALA A 8 -30.69 -23.70 -12.07
N SER A 9 -29.76 -24.52 -12.54
CA SER A 9 -28.60 -24.96 -11.76
C SER A 9 -27.72 -23.73 -11.48
N ASP A 10 -27.89 -23.17 -10.29
CA ASP A 10 -26.97 -22.22 -9.69
C ASP A 10 -25.68 -22.97 -9.35
N VAL A 11 -24.75 -23.02 -10.31
CA VAL A 11 -23.38 -23.45 -10.06
C VAL A 11 -22.72 -22.29 -9.31
N THR A 12 -22.92 -22.24 -8.01
CA THR A 12 -22.02 -21.53 -7.10
C THR A 12 -20.63 -22.09 -7.34
N GLN A 13 -19.77 -21.29 -7.97
CA GLN A 13 -18.34 -21.56 -7.99
C GLN A 13 -17.85 -21.49 -6.54
N GLU A 14 -17.79 -22.64 -5.87
CA GLU A 14 -17.15 -22.77 -4.57
C GLU A 14 -15.71 -22.25 -4.72
N ALA A 15 -15.35 -21.26 -3.89
CA ALA A 15 -13.98 -20.79 -3.82
C ALA A 15 -13.05 -21.99 -3.54
N PRO A 16 -11.87 -22.07 -4.17
CA PRO A 16 -10.99 -23.22 -4.01
C PRO A 16 -10.73 -23.48 -2.53
N GLU A 17 -11.18 -24.64 -2.05
CA GLU A 17 -11.09 -25.02 -0.65
C GLU A 17 -9.62 -25.24 -0.27
N VAL A 18 -9.13 -24.48 0.71
CA VAL A 18 -7.75 -24.59 1.21
C VAL A 18 -7.64 -25.77 2.17
N ASN A 19 -6.47 -26.42 2.23
CA ASN A 19 -6.29 -27.56 3.12
C ASN A 19 -6.32 -27.06 4.58
N PRO A 20 -7.25 -27.53 5.43
CA PRO A 20 -7.43 -27.00 6.78
C PRO A 20 -6.23 -27.30 7.70
N GLN A 21 -5.51 -28.41 7.45
CA GLN A 21 -4.30 -28.74 8.19
C GLN A 21 -3.17 -27.76 7.86
N TYR A 22 -2.98 -27.46 6.57
CA TYR A 22 -1.95 -26.50 6.15
C TYR A 22 -2.30 -25.09 6.61
N LEU A 23 -3.58 -24.71 6.55
CA LEU A 23 -4.04 -23.43 7.08
C LEU A 23 -3.75 -23.30 8.59
N GLN A 24 -4.00 -24.35 9.37
CA GLN A 24 -3.70 -24.33 10.80
C GLN A 24 -2.18 -24.21 11.05
N GLN A 25 -1.35 -24.94 10.30
CA GLN A 25 0.11 -24.83 10.41
C GLN A 25 0.61 -23.42 10.10
N LEU A 26 0.05 -22.74 9.10
CA LEU A 26 0.40 -21.35 8.78
C LEU A 26 -0.07 -20.38 9.90
N LYS A 27 -1.25 -20.61 10.48
CA LYS A 27 -1.73 -19.82 11.62
C LYS A 27 -0.86 -20.00 12.86
N ASP A 28 -0.32 -21.21 13.09
CA ASP A 28 0.62 -21.49 14.17
C ASP A 28 1.99 -20.77 13.95
N LEU A 29 2.28 -20.33 12.72
CA LEU A 29 3.41 -19.46 12.37
C LEU A 29 3.05 -17.96 12.43
N ASP A 30 1.91 -17.60 13.02
CA ASP A 30 1.38 -16.23 13.10
C ASP A 30 1.12 -15.57 11.72
N ILE A 31 0.97 -16.37 10.66
CA ILE A 31 0.60 -15.85 9.34
C ILE A 31 -0.90 -15.50 9.37
N PRO A 32 -1.29 -14.25 9.00
CA PRO A 32 -2.69 -13.84 8.97
C PRO A 32 -3.52 -14.78 8.10
N GLU A 33 -4.69 -15.20 8.60
CA GLU A 33 -5.50 -16.25 7.96
C GLU A 33 -5.82 -15.96 6.49
N GLU A 34 -6.11 -14.71 6.14
CA GLU A 34 -6.40 -14.31 4.76
C GLU A 34 -5.18 -14.42 3.84
N GLU A 35 -3.98 -14.06 4.32
CA GLU A 35 -2.74 -14.23 3.56
C GLU A 35 -2.32 -15.70 3.49
N ALA A 36 -2.57 -16.48 4.54
CA ALA A 36 -2.35 -17.93 4.54
C ALA A 36 -3.25 -18.63 3.50
N LYS A 37 -4.54 -18.29 3.44
CA LYS A 37 -5.47 -18.80 2.41
C LYS A 37 -4.99 -18.45 1.01
N LYS A 38 -4.63 -17.18 0.80
CA LYS A 38 -4.13 -16.69 -0.49
C LYS A 38 -2.84 -17.40 -0.91
N ALA A 39 -1.88 -17.56 0.01
CA ALA A 39 -0.64 -18.27 -0.25
C ALA A 39 -0.91 -19.73 -0.62
N LEU A 40 -1.78 -20.44 0.11
CA LEU A 40 -2.16 -21.81 -0.20
C LEU A 40 -2.81 -21.93 -1.58
N ILE A 41 -3.69 -21.00 -1.95
CA ILE A 41 -4.32 -21.00 -3.28
C ILE A 41 -3.24 -20.79 -4.37
N LEU A 42 -2.31 -19.86 -4.17
CA LEU A 42 -1.28 -19.50 -5.15
C LEU A 42 -0.19 -20.57 -5.31
N THR A 43 0.15 -21.29 -4.23
CA THR A 43 1.09 -22.41 -4.27
C THR A 43 0.44 -23.73 -4.68
N GLY A 44 -0.85 -23.72 -4.98
CA GLY A 44 -1.60 -24.92 -5.39
C GLY A 44 -1.87 -25.89 -4.25
N ASN A 45 -1.85 -25.41 -3.00
CA ASN A 45 -2.22 -26.15 -1.80
C ASN A 45 -1.38 -27.43 -1.61
N VAL A 46 -0.10 -27.37 -2.01
CA VAL A 46 0.82 -28.52 -2.06
C VAL A 46 1.38 -28.88 -0.68
N SER A 47 1.78 -27.87 0.11
CA SER A 47 2.22 -28.01 1.50
C SER A 47 2.12 -26.68 2.25
N ALA A 48 2.16 -26.73 3.58
CA ALA A 48 2.25 -25.53 4.40
C ALA A 48 3.61 -24.85 4.28
N GLU A 49 4.68 -25.62 4.13
CA GLU A 49 6.04 -25.10 3.97
C GLU A 49 6.16 -24.22 2.72
N GLU A 50 5.62 -24.65 1.59
CA GLU A 50 5.74 -23.89 0.34
C GLU A 50 4.86 -22.64 0.36
N ALA A 51 3.68 -22.71 0.98
CA ALA A 51 2.84 -21.55 1.22
C ALA A 51 3.52 -20.55 2.17
N ALA A 52 4.23 -21.02 3.20
CA ALA A 52 4.98 -20.15 4.10
C ALA A 52 6.15 -19.47 3.37
N ILE A 53 6.94 -20.21 2.59
CA ILE A 53 8.03 -19.65 1.78
C ILE A 53 7.50 -18.59 0.82
N PHE A 54 6.43 -18.91 0.09
CA PHE A 54 5.78 -17.96 -0.81
C PHE A 54 5.33 -16.69 -0.08
N TYR A 55 4.72 -16.84 1.10
CA TYR A 55 4.28 -15.71 1.91
C TYR A 55 5.48 -14.84 2.33
N PHE A 56 6.54 -15.41 2.90
CA PHE A 56 7.71 -14.64 3.34
C PHE A 56 8.46 -13.98 2.18
N ASP A 57 8.63 -14.67 1.05
CA ASP A 57 9.21 -14.10 -0.17
C ASP A 57 8.36 -12.93 -0.69
N SER A 58 7.03 -13.02 -0.57
CA SER A 58 6.14 -11.92 -0.97
C SER A 58 6.32 -10.69 -0.07
N LEU A 59 6.60 -10.86 1.22
CA LEU A 59 6.90 -9.76 2.14
C LEU A 59 8.22 -9.07 1.79
N GLU A 60 9.24 -9.85 1.41
CA GLU A 60 10.52 -9.29 0.98
C GLU A 60 10.38 -8.40 -0.27
N ASN A 61 9.48 -8.79 -1.18
CA ASN A 61 9.18 -8.02 -2.39
C ASN A 61 8.26 -6.80 -2.14
N GLN A 62 7.64 -6.69 -0.95
CA GLN A 62 6.92 -5.49 -0.50
C GLN A 62 7.84 -4.44 0.14
N ASN A 63 9.06 -4.81 0.57
CA ASN A 63 10.06 -3.89 1.14
C ASN A 63 10.39 -2.65 0.30
N PRO A 64 10.38 -2.68 -1.05
CA PRO A 64 10.65 -1.48 -1.83
C PRO A 64 9.71 -0.35 -1.47
N ILE A 65 8.41 -0.62 -1.29
CA ILE A 65 7.43 0.44 -1.02
C ILE A 65 7.68 1.08 0.35
N ALA A 66 7.91 0.28 1.40
CA ALA A 66 8.22 0.81 2.73
C ALA A 66 9.48 1.70 2.71
N ALA A 67 10.52 1.26 1.99
CA ALA A 67 11.74 2.06 1.81
C ALA A 67 11.45 3.37 1.05
N GLN A 68 10.66 3.33 -0.03
CA GLN A 68 10.29 4.53 -0.78
C GLN A 68 9.42 5.50 0.05
N VAL A 69 8.51 4.99 0.88
CA VAL A 69 7.73 5.81 1.82
C VAL A 69 8.65 6.48 2.83
N GLY A 70 9.64 5.75 3.34
CA GLY A 70 10.70 6.31 4.18
C GLY A 70 11.48 7.43 3.48
N HIS A 71 11.91 7.21 2.23
CA HIS A 71 12.57 8.23 1.41
C HIS A 71 11.69 9.48 1.21
N GLY A 72 10.40 9.29 0.95
CA GLY A 72 9.45 10.38 0.78
C GLY A 72 9.29 11.23 2.04
N ALA A 73 9.09 10.58 3.18
CA ALA A 73 8.92 11.25 4.47
C ALA A 73 10.17 12.03 4.88
N VAL A 74 11.35 11.40 4.82
CA VAL A 74 12.63 12.04 5.19
C VAL A 74 12.99 13.15 4.20
N GLY A 75 12.79 12.93 2.90
CA GLY A 75 13.07 13.91 1.86
C GLY A 75 12.22 15.18 2.03
N LEU A 76 10.92 15.02 2.31
CA LEU A 76 10.04 16.15 2.58
C LEU A 76 10.45 16.89 3.86
N TYR A 77 10.68 16.16 4.96
CA TYR A 77 11.08 16.77 6.23
C TYR A 77 12.37 17.59 6.08
N GLN A 78 13.41 17.04 5.46
CA GLN A 78 14.67 17.75 5.21
C GLN A 78 14.49 18.99 4.32
N LEU A 79 13.59 18.93 3.33
CA LEU A 79 13.26 20.08 2.49
C LEU A 79 12.59 21.18 3.32
N MET A 80 11.64 20.82 4.17
CA MET A 80 10.89 21.75 5.01
C MET A 80 11.77 22.47 6.03
N LEU A 81 12.79 21.80 6.57
CA LEU A 81 13.74 22.41 7.51
C LEU A 81 14.58 23.54 6.90
N ARG A 82 14.68 23.64 5.57
CA ARG A 82 15.47 24.67 4.88
C ARG A 82 14.75 26.02 4.74
N ASN A 83 13.46 26.08 5.03
CA ASN A 83 12.64 27.29 4.91
C ASN A 83 11.88 27.51 6.23
N SER A 84 11.98 28.71 6.79
CA SER A 84 11.39 29.04 8.11
C SER A 84 9.88 28.82 8.18
N LYS A 85 9.13 29.12 7.11
CA LYS A 85 7.67 28.92 7.06
C LYS A 85 7.31 27.44 7.14
N THR A 86 7.97 26.61 6.33
CA THR A 86 7.72 25.16 6.32
C THR A 86 8.31 24.46 7.53
N LYS A 87 9.36 25.03 8.14
CA LYS A 87 9.93 24.54 9.39
C LYS A 87 8.92 24.59 10.54
N GLU A 88 8.17 25.68 10.69
CA GLU A 88 7.13 25.77 11.73
C GLU A 88 6.06 24.67 11.57
N VAL A 89 5.70 24.36 10.33
CA VAL A 89 4.77 23.25 10.03
C VAL A 89 5.38 21.90 10.43
N ALA A 90 6.65 21.67 10.13
CA ALA A 90 7.36 20.45 10.52
C ALA A 90 7.48 20.30 12.05
N ASP A 91 7.84 21.39 12.75
CA ASP A 91 8.00 21.40 14.21
C ASP A 91 6.66 21.04 14.89
N LYS A 92 5.54 21.64 14.46
CA LYS A 92 4.19 21.27 14.94
C LYS A 92 3.87 19.81 14.65
N TRP A 93 4.14 19.34 13.43
CA TRP A 93 3.89 17.94 13.06
C TRP A 93 4.66 16.96 13.96
N GLU A 94 5.90 17.26 14.34
CA GLU A 94 6.67 16.47 15.30
C GLU A 94 6.06 16.50 16.71
N GLU A 95 5.63 17.67 17.19
CA GLU A 95 4.94 17.81 18.49
C GLU A 95 3.65 16.98 18.57
N TYR A 96 2.94 16.82 17.46
CA TYR A 96 1.74 15.96 17.35
C TYR A 96 2.06 14.49 17.03
N GLY A 97 3.29 14.03 17.27
CA GLY A 97 3.67 12.62 17.15
C GLY A 97 3.98 12.16 15.73
N ALA A 98 4.21 13.10 14.80
CA ALA A 98 4.64 12.83 13.44
C ALA A 98 3.71 11.88 12.67
N LYS A 99 2.38 12.08 12.75
CA LYS A 99 1.33 11.28 12.09
C LYS A 99 1.60 11.14 10.59
N LYS A 100 1.47 9.92 10.05
CA LYS A 100 1.61 9.60 8.63
C LYS A 100 0.47 8.68 8.20
N ILE A 101 -0.09 8.92 7.02
CA ILE A 101 -1.09 8.05 6.39
C ILE A 101 -0.57 7.70 5.00
N VAL A 102 -0.48 6.40 4.70
CA VAL A 102 -0.03 5.92 3.40
C VAL A 102 -1.25 5.59 2.56
N LEU A 103 -1.34 6.24 1.39
CA LEU A 103 -2.47 6.16 0.47
C LEU A 103 -2.02 5.63 -0.89
N GLN A 104 -2.93 4.98 -1.61
CA GLN A 104 -2.64 4.38 -2.90
C GLN A 104 -2.82 5.38 -4.04
N GLY A 105 -1.73 5.69 -4.75
CA GLY A 105 -1.77 6.32 -6.08
C GLY A 105 -1.97 5.27 -7.17
N SER A 106 -2.54 5.67 -8.31
CA SER A 106 -2.87 4.75 -9.42
C SER A 106 -1.82 4.71 -10.53
N SER A 107 -0.97 5.73 -10.66
CA SER A 107 0.09 5.82 -11.66
C SER A 107 1.05 6.97 -11.38
N THR A 108 2.20 7.01 -12.05
CA THR A 108 3.11 8.15 -12.02
C THR A 108 2.43 9.46 -12.45
N SER A 109 1.59 9.44 -13.49
CA SER A 109 0.86 10.63 -13.94
C SER A 109 -0.08 11.15 -12.86
N HIS A 110 -0.80 10.24 -12.19
CA HIS A 110 -1.67 10.61 -11.07
C HIS A 110 -0.87 11.24 -9.92
N LEU A 111 0.32 10.71 -9.58
CA LEU A 111 1.18 11.34 -8.58
C LEU A 111 1.60 12.76 -8.98
N LEU A 112 1.89 13.02 -10.25
CA LEU A 112 2.23 14.36 -10.73
C LEU A 112 1.04 15.32 -10.68
N GLU A 113 -0.16 14.84 -10.99
CA GLU A 113 -1.40 15.62 -10.87
C GLU A 113 -1.67 16.02 -9.41
N LEU A 114 -1.54 15.07 -8.48
CA LEU A 114 -1.67 15.33 -7.04
C LEU A 114 -0.61 16.32 -6.55
N GLN A 115 0.63 16.20 -7.05
CA GLN A 115 1.71 17.13 -6.72
C GLN A 115 1.38 18.55 -7.20
N ALA A 116 0.93 18.69 -8.45
CA ALA A 116 0.55 19.99 -9.01
C ALA A 116 -0.59 20.64 -8.20
N LEU A 117 -1.59 19.85 -7.81
CA LEU A 117 -2.67 20.32 -6.95
C LEU A 117 -2.16 20.75 -5.57
N ALA A 118 -1.31 19.96 -4.91
CA ALA A 118 -0.72 20.31 -3.63
C ALA A 118 0.12 21.61 -3.70
N ILE A 119 0.93 21.77 -4.75
CA ILE A 119 1.70 23.00 -4.99
C ILE A 119 0.77 24.21 -5.16
N SER A 120 -0.36 24.05 -5.86
CA SER A 120 -1.34 25.14 -6.04
C SER A 120 -2.00 25.59 -4.73
N LEU A 121 -1.97 24.73 -3.70
CA LEU A 121 -2.46 24.99 -2.35
C LEU A 121 -1.35 25.41 -1.37
N ASP A 122 -0.14 25.66 -1.86
CA ASP A 122 1.05 25.99 -1.07
C ASP A 122 1.43 24.92 -0.04
N LEU A 123 1.14 23.65 -0.36
CA LEU A 123 1.52 22.51 0.48
C LEU A 123 2.93 22.02 0.14
N PRO A 124 3.80 21.84 1.15
CA PRO A 124 5.07 21.14 1.00
C PRO A 124 4.91 19.76 0.38
N THR A 125 5.67 19.47 -0.67
CA THR A 125 5.68 18.16 -1.33
C THR A 125 7.08 17.65 -1.62
N TYR A 126 7.22 16.33 -1.70
CA TYR A 126 8.44 15.67 -2.15
C TYR A 126 8.07 14.44 -2.98
N LEU A 127 8.55 14.40 -4.22
CA LEU A 127 8.32 13.28 -5.14
C LEU A 127 9.57 12.42 -5.20
N VAL A 128 9.45 11.17 -4.74
CA VAL A 128 10.54 10.21 -4.78
C VAL A 128 10.74 9.73 -6.20
N GLN A 129 11.99 9.76 -6.65
CA GLN A 129 12.42 9.19 -7.91
C GLN A 129 13.47 8.12 -7.63
N ASP A 130 13.21 6.87 -8.03
CA ASP A 130 14.13 5.78 -7.73
C ASP A 130 15.41 5.92 -8.57
N ALA A 131 16.57 5.80 -7.93
CA ALA A 131 17.86 5.92 -8.58
C ALA A 131 18.29 4.63 -9.34
N GLY A 132 17.45 3.59 -9.36
CA GLY A 132 17.76 2.27 -9.93
C GLY A 132 18.58 1.39 -8.98
N ARG A 133 18.52 1.65 -7.67
CA ARG A 133 19.22 0.86 -6.64
C ARG A 133 18.30 -0.10 -5.90
N THR A 134 17.01 -0.09 -6.24
CA THR A 134 16.02 -1.02 -5.72
C THR A 134 15.52 -1.92 -6.86
N GLN A 135 14.60 -2.83 -6.54
CA GLN A 135 13.91 -3.63 -7.55
C GLN A 135 12.98 -2.80 -8.46
N ILE A 136 12.80 -1.51 -8.17
CA ILE A 136 11.99 -0.59 -8.97
C ILE A 136 12.83 -0.03 -10.12
N ALA A 137 12.22 0.08 -11.31
CA ALA A 137 12.87 0.65 -12.48
C ALA A 137 13.47 2.05 -12.20
N ALA A 138 14.72 2.25 -12.63
CA ALA A 138 15.42 3.52 -12.49
C ALA A 138 14.64 4.67 -13.14
N GLY A 139 14.59 5.82 -12.46
CA GLY A 139 13.90 7.01 -12.92
C GLY A 139 12.38 6.98 -12.73
N SER A 140 11.81 5.88 -12.23
CA SER A 140 10.39 5.81 -11.88
C SER A 140 10.07 6.71 -10.68
N ARG A 141 8.84 7.24 -10.68
CA ARG A 141 8.29 8.02 -9.56
C ARG A 141 7.33 7.14 -8.78
N THR A 142 7.68 6.90 -7.52
CA THR A 142 7.12 5.82 -6.72
C THR A 142 6.21 6.33 -5.62
N VAL A 143 6.62 7.41 -4.95
CA VAL A 143 5.92 7.97 -3.78
C VAL A 143 5.91 9.49 -3.86
N LEU A 144 4.75 10.10 -3.58
CA LEU A 144 4.60 11.51 -3.31
C LEU A 144 4.32 11.71 -1.82
N ALA A 145 5.18 12.45 -1.13
CA ALA A 145 4.92 12.93 0.23
C ALA A 145 4.31 14.34 0.17
N ILE A 146 3.30 14.58 1.00
CA ILE A 146 2.63 15.88 1.18
C ILE A 146 2.48 16.11 2.69
N MET A 147 2.73 17.33 3.16
CA MET A 147 2.55 17.70 4.56
C MET A 147 1.78 19.02 4.68
N GLY A 148 0.97 19.14 5.73
CA GLY A 148 0.19 20.33 6.02
C GLY A 148 -0.94 20.02 7.01
N GLU A 149 -1.82 21.00 7.21
CA GLU A 149 -3.03 20.79 8.01
C GLU A 149 -3.93 19.74 7.36
N GLU A 150 -4.60 18.93 8.19
CA GLU A 150 -5.40 17.79 7.72
C GLU A 150 -6.47 18.20 6.70
N GLU A 151 -7.16 19.33 6.92
CA GLU A 151 -8.16 19.85 5.98
C GLU A 151 -7.54 20.16 4.60
N MET A 152 -6.36 20.79 4.59
CA MET A 152 -5.69 21.18 3.36
C MET A 152 -5.12 19.97 2.62
N VAL A 153 -4.52 19.01 3.33
CA VAL A 153 -4.03 17.76 2.75
C VAL A 153 -5.18 16.94 2.17
N ASN A 154 -6.32 16.86 2.85
CA ASN A 154 -7.49 16.12 2.39
C ASN A 154 -8.14 16.71 1.11
N LYS A 155 -7.94 18.00 0.82
CA LYS A 155 -8.34 18.58 -0.48
C LYS A 155 -7.59 17.92 -1.65
N VAL A 156 -6.39 17.38 -1.41
CA VAL A 156 -5.57 16.66 -2.40
C VAL A 156 -5.83 15.16 -2.33
N THR A 157 -5.80 14.58 -1.12
CA THR A 157 -5.70 13.12 -0.95
C THR A 157 -6.96 12.45 -0.42
N GLY A 158 -8.00 13.19 -0.03
CA GLY A 158 -9.15 12.67 0.72
C GLY A 158 -10.03 11.64 -0.03
N LYS A 159 -9.83 11.49 -1.35
CA LYS A 159 -10.52 10.48 -2.17
C LYS A 159 -9.68 9.22 -2.41
N LEU A 160 -8.42 9.22 -2.00
CA LEU A 160 -7.52 8.08 -2.17
C LEU A 160 -7.83 7.00 -1.13
N LYS A 161 -7.56 5.75 -1.49
CA LYS A 161 -7.71 4.60 -0.60
C LYS A 161 -6.45 4.43 0.24
N LEU A 162 -6.59 3.82 1.42
CA LEU A 162 -5.45 3.33 2.17
C LEU A 162 -4.65 2.33 1.32
N LEU A 163 -3.33 2.35 1.47
CA LEU A 163 -2.48 1.32 0.89
C LEU A 163 -2.70 0.04 1.70
N ASN A 164 -3.32 -0.96 1.06
CA ASN A 164 -3.55 -2.29 1.61
C ASN A 164 -2.56 -3.29 1.03
#